data_AF-S7NQ24-F1
#
_entry.id   AF-S7NQ24-F1
#
_cell.length_a   1.000
_cell.length_b   1.000
_cell.length_c   1.000
_cell.angle_alpha   90.00
_cell.angle_beta   90.00
_cell.angle_gamma   90.00
#
_symmetry.space_group_name_H-M   'P 1'
#
loop_
_entity.id
_entity.type
_entity.pdbx_description
1 polymer ?
#
loop_
_entity_poly.entity_id
_entity_poly.type
_entity_poly.pdbx_seq_one_letter_code
_entity_poly.pdbx_strand_id
1 'polypeptide(L)'
;MRVVRSPTLLLLLSGALVLTPSWAGPHSLRYFYTSMSRPGRGEPRYLEVGYVDDTQFVRFDSDAPNPRMEPRAPWMQQPWVEREDPGYWDRHTEMAKGHAQLFRIYLKTALGYYNQSEDDPPKAHVTHHPISAREVTLRCWALGFYPADISLTWQRDREDQTQDMELVETRPAGDGTFQKWVAVEVPPGEEQTHTCHVQHEGLPEPLTLKWEPPSHTFIIIMGIAGGLVLLGAVAGAVKWRRRRPVEPCPTRTCGHWSSDITEALSVLMQRISRTMDSEAFLGLVA
;
A
#
# COMPACT_ATOMS: atom_id res chain seq x y z
N MET A 1 31.16 -68.89 -22.18
CA MET A 1 31.74 -67.66 -21.59
C MET A 1 30.93 -67.30 -20.35
N ARG A 2 31.54 -67.34 -19.15
CA ARG A 2 30.86 -66.98 -17.90
C ARG A 2 30.88 -65.45 -17.79
N VAL A 3 29.70 -64.82 -17.82
CA VAL A 3 29.56 -63.39 -17.53
C VAL A 3 29.78 -63.21 -16.03
N VAL A 4 30.96 -62.73 -15.66
CA VAL A 4 31.23 -62.30 -14.28
C VAL A 4 30.47 -60.99 -14.06
N ARG A 5 29.37 -61.05 -13.31
CA ARG A 5 28.69 -59.83 -12.83
C ARG A 5 29.55 -59.24 -11.71
N SER A 6 30.25 -58.16 -12.03
CA SER A 6 31.09 -57.42 -11.08
C SER A 6 30.23 -56.86 -9.94
N PRO A 7 30.50 -57.20 -8.65
CA PRO A 7 29.74 -56.71 -7.50
C PRO A 7 29.75 -55.17 -7.39
N THR A 8 30.82 -54.53 -7.88
CA THR A 8 30.98 -53.07 -7.92
C THR A 8 29.99 -52.41 -8.88
N LEU A 9 29.57 -53.08 -9.96
CA LEU A 9 28.60 -52.53 -10.90
C LEU A 9 27.18 -52.52 -10.30
N LEU A 10 26.85 -53.52 -9.48
CA LEU A 10 25.59 -53.57 -8.72
C LEU A 10 25.54 -52.49 -7.64
N LEU A 11 26.63 -52.27 -6.90
CA LEU A 11 26.70 -51.21 -5.88
C LEU A 11 26.60 -49.79 -6.47
N LEU A 12 27.18 -49.55 -7.65
CA LEU A 12 27.05 -48.26 -8.35
C LEU A 12 25.62 -48.00 -8.84
N LEU A 13 24.91 -49.03 -9.32
CA LEU A 13 23.50 -48.93 -9.68
C LEU A 13 22.59 -48.72 -8.46
N SER A 14 22.91 -49.32 -7.30
CA SER A 14 22.21 -49.08 -6.04
C SER A 14 22.45 -47.67 -5.49
N GLY A 15 23.66 -47.12 -5.62
CA GLY A 15 23.98 -45.75 -5.20
C GLY A 15 23.28 -44.67 -6.05
N ALA A 16 23.07 -44.94 -7.35
CA ALA A 16 22.33 -44.02 -8.24
C ALA A 16 20.83 -43.97 -7.93
N LEU A 17 20.23 -45.07 -7.45
CA LEU A 17 18.82 -45.12 -7.03
C LEU A 17 18.53 -44.37 -5.72
N VAL A 18 19.55 -44.15 -4.87
CA VAL A 18 19.41 -43.38 -3.62
C VAL A 18 19.50 -41.86 -3.86
N LEU A 19 19.98 -41.43 -5.04
CA LEU A 19 20.16 -40.02 -5.39
C LEU A 19 19.09 -39.49 -6.37
N THR A 20 18.00 -40.21 -6.63
CA THR A 20 16.82 -39.55 -7.19
C THR A 20 16.29 -38.62 -6.09
N PRO A 21 16.22 -37.29 -6.32
CA PRO A 21 15.52 -36.43 -5.38
C PRO A 21 14.11 -36.99 -5.25
N SER A 22 13.72 -37.42 -4.05
CA SER A 22 12.31 -37.57 -3.78
C SER A 22 11.70 -36.20 -4.04
N TRP A 23 10.70 -36.12 -4.91
CA TRP A 23 9.93 -34.91 -5.19
C TRP A 23 9.06 -34.55 -3.96
N ALA A 24 9.65 -34.55 -2.78
CA ALA A 24 9.03 -34.21 -1.51
C ALA A 24 9.43 -32.76 -1.17
N GLY A 25 9.04 -31.84 -2.05
CA GLY A 25 8.98 -30.43 -1.72
C GLY A 25 7.69 -30.11 -0.95
N PRO A 26 7.59 -28.96 -0.28
CA PRO A 26 6.31 -28.50 0.25
C PRO A 26 5.32 -28.30 -0.92
N HIS A 27 4.09 -28.79 -0.75
CA HIS A 27 3.00 -28.61 -1.71
C HIS A 27 2.03 -27.53 -1.22
N SER A 28 1.42 -26.77 -2.13
CA SER A 28 0.43 -25.73 -1.85
C SER A 28 -0.95 -26.15 -2.39
N LEU A 29 -1.93 -26.26 -1.49
CA LEU A 29 -3.34 -26.45 -1.83
C LEU A 29 -4.10 -25.13 -1.66
N ARG A 30 -4.79 -24.67 -2.71
CA ARG A 30 -5.56 -23.41 -2.70
C ARG A 30 -6.96 -23.65 -3.25
N TYR A 31 -7.96 -23.06 -2.59
CA TYR A 31 -9.34 -23.00 -3.07
C TYR A 31 -9.78 -21.54 -3.19
N PHE A 32 -10.40 -21.23 -4.31
CA PHE A 32 -10.99 -19.92 -4.59
C PHE A 32 -12.49 -20.08 -4.77
N TYR A 33 -13.26 -19.32 -4.00
CA TYR A 33 -14.71 -19.25 -4.09
C TYR A 33 -15.08 -17.83 -4.52
N THR A 34 -15.70 -17.71 -5.67
CA THR A 34 -15.97 -16.40 -6.29
C THR A 34 -17.44 -16.30 -6.64
N SER A 35 -18.09 -15.22 -6.19
CA SER A 35 -19.45 -14.87 -6.54
C SER A 35 -19.44 -13.53 -7.26
N MET A 36 -20.10 -13.44 -8.42
CA MET A 36 -20.12 -12.26 -9.26
C MET A 36 -21.57 -11.86 -9.53
N SER A 37 -21.90 -10.60 -9.28
CA SER A 37 -23.17 -10.02 -9.71
C SER A 37 -23.20 -9.90 -11.24
N ARG A 38 -24.40 -9.92 -11.80
CA ARG A 38 -24.61 -9.63 -13.22
C ARG A 38 -25.35 -8.30 -13.36
N PRO A 39 -25.09 -7.53 -14.42
CA PRO A 39 -25.93 -6.38 -14.74
C PRO A 39 -27.41 -6.77 -14.81
N GLY A 40 -28.29 -5.93 -14.23
CA GLY A 40 -29.74 -6.18 -14.17
C GLY A 40 -30.17 -7.15 -13.06
N ARG A 41 -31.22 -7.93 -13.31
CA ARG A 41 -31.78 -8.93 -12.37
C ARG A 41 -31.30 -10.37 -12.64
N GLY A 42 -30.17 -10.52 -13.33
CA GLY A 42 -29.59 -11.84 -13.62
C GLY A 42 -29.16 -12.55 -12.35
N GLU A 43 -29.27 -13.88 -12.32
CA GLU A 43 -28.76 -14.66 -11.19
C GLU A 43 -27.23 -14.54 -11.09
N PRO A 44 -26.67 -14.33 -9.88
CA PRO A 44 -25.23 -14.28 -9.67
C PRO A 44 -24.54 -15.55 -10.15
N ARG A 45 -23.36 -15.40 -10.77
CA ARG A 45 -22.52 -16.53 -11.12
C ARG A 45 -21.63 -16.89 -9.94
N TYR A 46 -21.56 -18.18 -9.63
CA TYR A 46 -20.68 -18.74 -8.63
C TYR A 46 -19.64 -19.67 -9.27
N LEU A 47 -18.38 -19.50 -8.88
CA LEU A 47 -17.24 -20.30 -9.31
C LEU A 47 -16.49 -20.83 -8.09
N GLU A 48 -16.17 -22.12 -8.11
CA GLU A 48 -15.28 -22.74 -7.14
C GLU A 48 -14.13 -23.40 -7.90
N VAL A 49 -12.89 -23.11 -7.51
CA VAL A 49 -11.69 -23.58 -8.20
C VAL A 49 -10.65 -24.04 -7.18
N GLY A 50 -10.11 -25.25 -7.38
CA GLY A 50 -9.03 -25.81 -6.56
C GLY A 50 -7.72 -25.98 -7.34
N TYR A 51 -6.60 -25.65 -6.68
CA TYR A 51 -5.24 -25.79 -7.20
C TYR A 51 -4.35 -26.59 -6.26
N VAL A 52 -3.50 -27.45 -6.82
CA VAL A 52 -2.32 -28.04 -6.16
C VAL A 52 -1.09 -27.58 -6.95
N ASP A 53 -0.17 -26.86 -6.31
CA ASP A 53 1.07 -26.35 -6.93
C ASP A 53 0.84 -25.64 -8.28
N ASP A 54 -0.13 -24.73 -8.31
CA ASP A 54 -0.57 -24.00 -9.52
C ASP A 54 -1.25 -24.85 -10.60
N THR A 55 -1.40 -26.15 -10.40
CA THR A 55 -2.19 -27.02 -11.26
C THR A 55 -3.64 -27.05 -10.79
N GLN A 56 -4.54 -26.52 -11.63
CA GLN A 56 -5.97 -26.61 -11.36
C GLN A 56 -6.41 -28.08 -11.41
N PHE A 57 -6.99 -28.58 -10.32
CA PHE A 57 -7.40 -29.98 -10.24
C PHE A 57 -8.91 -30.17 -10.19
N VAL A 58 -9.65 -29.15 -9.76
CA VAL A 58 -11.13 -29.15 -9.73
C VAL A 58 -11.73 -27.80 -10.13
N ARG A 59 -12.97 -27.86 -10.63
CA ARG A 59 -13.79 -26.67 -10.93
C ARG A 59 -15.28 -26.96 -10.77
N PHE A 60 -16.02 -26.02 -10.21
CA PHE A 60 -17.47 -25.92 -10.33
C PHE A 60 -17.85 -24.57 -10.95
N ASP A 61 -18.87 -24.57 -11.80
CA ASP A 61 -19.41 -23.39 -12.45
C ASP A 61 -20.94 -23.43 -12.40
N SER A 62 -21.57 -22.47 -11.71
CA SER A 62 -23.02 -22.41 -11.58
C SER A 62 -23.74 -22.20 -12.91
N ASP A 63 -23.03 -21.68 -13.92
CA ASP A 63 -23.58 -21.36 -15.23
C ASP A 63 -23.50 -22.53 -16.21
N ALA A 64 -22.80 -23.61 -15.85
CA ALA A 64 -22.74 -24.79 -16.70
C ALA A 64 -24.17 -25.35 -16.92
N PRO A 65 -24.51 -25.86 -18.11
CA PRO A 65 -25.84 -26.46 -18.36
C PRO A 65 -26.21 -27.58 -17.39
N ASN A 66 -25.20 -28.28 -16.85
CA ASN A 66 -25.34 -29.26 -15.78
C ASN A 66 -24.28 -28.97 -14.70
N PRO A 67 -24.56 -28.06 -13.75
CA PRO A 67 -23.59 -27.65 -12.74
C PRO A 67 -23.17 -28.83 -11.87
N ARG A 68 -21.91 -29.23 -12.01
CA ARG A 68 -21.27 -30.29 -11.23
C ARG A 68 -19.81 -29.97 -10.99
N MET A 69 -19.23 -30.59 -9.98
CA MET A 69 -17.80 -30.53 -9.75
C MET A 69 -17.10 -31.34 -10.84
N GLU A 70 -16.08 -30.76 -11.48
CA GLU A 70 -15.39 -31.35 -12.63
C GLU A 70 -13.89 -31.51 -12.38
N PRO A 71 -13.29 -32.64 -12.81
CA PRO A 71 -11.86 -32.83 -12.75
C PRO A 71 -11.14 -31.95 -13.77
N ARG A 72 -10.03 -31.33 -13.35
CA ARG A 72 -9.19 -30.46 -14.20
C ARG A 72 -7.75 -30.96 -14.33
N ALA A 73 -7.38 -32.00 -13.59
CA ALA A 73 -6.10 -32.68 -13.72
C ALA A 73 -6.29 -34.18 -14.02
N PRO A 74 -5.35 -34.84 -14.73
CA PRO A 74 -5.46 -36.26 -15.09
C PRO A 74 -5.64 -37.20 -13.90
N TRP A 75 -4.98 -36.91 -12.78
CA TRP A 75 -5.06 -37.70 -11.55
C TRP A 75 -6.41 -37.56 -10.82
N MET A 76 -7.22 -36.56 -11.17
CA MET A 76 -8.60 -36.42 -10.71
C MET A 76 -9.62 -37.10 -11.62
N GLN A 77 -9.24 -37.56 -12.81
CA GLN A 77 -10.21 -38.19 -13.70
C GLN A 77 -10.61 -39.57 -13.19
N GLN A 78 -11.77 -40.06 -13.64
CA GLN A 78 -12.16 -41.44 -13.40
C GLN A 78 -11.16 -42.41 -14.07
N PRO A 79 -10.93 -43.61 -13.50
CA PRO A 79 -11.61 -44.19 -12.34
C PRO A 79 -10.92 -43.96 -10.99
N TRP A 80 -9.81 -43.21 -10.95
CA TRP A 80 -8.91 -43.14 -9.79
C TRP A 80 -9.63 -42.65 -8.53
N VAL A 81 -10.26 -41.47 -8.62
CA VAL A 81 -10.94 -40.84 -7.48
C VAL A 81 -12.13 -41.67 -7.00
N GLU A 82 -12.93 -42.21 -7.93
CA GLU A 82 -14.12 -43.00 -7.58
C GLU A 82 -13.76 -44.32 -6.89
N ARG A 83 -12.58 -44.88 -7.21
CA ARG A 83 -12.10 -46.10 -6.55
C ARG A 83 -11.68 -45.84 -5.10
N GLU A 84 -11.02 -44.73 -4.86
CA GLU A 84 -10.50 -44.36 -3.53
C GLU A 84 -11.61 -43.77 -2.64
N ASP A 85 -12.51 -42.96 -3.20
CA ASP A 85 -13.60 -42.29 -2.48
C ASP A 85 -14.88 -42.31 -3.32
N PRO A 86 -15.65 -43.41 -3.24
CA PRO A 86 -16.93 -43.53 -3.94
C PRO A 86 -17.89 -42.40 -3.57
N GLY A 87 -18.50 -41.77 -4.58
CA GLY A 87 -19.40 -40.64 -4.39
C GLY A 87 -18.72 -39.30 -4.10
N TYR A 88 -17.38 -39.20 -4.25
CA TYR A 88 -16.64 -37.94 -4.12
C TYR A 88 -17.27 -36.82 -4.97
N TRP A 89 -17.51 -37.09 -6.25
CA TRP A 89 -18.02 -36.09 -7.19
C TRP A 89 -19.42 -35.60 -6.86
N ASP A 90 -20.31 -36.51 -6.45
CA ASP A 90 -21.67 -36.17 -6.07
C ASP A 90 -21.68 -35.32 -4.78
N ARG A 91 -20.91 -35.75 -3.77
CA ARG A 91 -20.77 -35.02 -2.51
C ARG A 91 -20.21 -33.60 -2.72
N HIS A 92 -19.15 -33.46 -3.51
CA HIS A 92 -18.57 -32.14 -3.80
C HIS A 92 -19.46 -31.29 -4.70
N THR A 93 -20.25 -31.90 -5.59
CA THR A 93 -21.25 -31.19 -6.39
C THR A 93 -22.34 -30.60 -5.51
N GLU A 94 -22.90 -31.36 -4.58
CA GLU A 94 -23.94 -30.87 -3.68
C GLU A 94 -23.40 -29.81 -2.71
N MET A 95 -22.16 -29.97 -2.23
CA MET A 95 -21.49 -28.95 -1.43
C MET A 95 -21.33 -27.63 -2.19
N ALA A 96 -20.83 -27.68 -3.43
CA ALA A 96 -20.64 -26.49 -4.26
C ALA A 96 -21.97 -25.81 -4.60
N LYS A 97 -23.05 -26.57 -4.85
CA LYS A 97 -24.41 -26.01 -5.00
C LYS A 97 -24.88 -25.30 -3.72
N GLY A 98 -24.60 -25.88 -2.55
CA GLY A 98 -24.88 -25.25 -1.25
C GLY A 98 -24.11 -23.94 -1.07
N HIS A 99 -22.82 -23.92 -1.40
CA HIS A 99 -22.01 -22.70 -1.38
C HIS A 99 -22.54 -21.65 -2.36
N ALA A 100 -22.95 -22.04 -3.58
CA ALA A 100 -23.52 -21.11 -4.55
C ALA A 100 -24.75 -20.37 -3.99
N GLN A 101 -25.64 -21.07 -3.26
CA GLN A 101 -26.79 -20.45 -2.60
C GLN A 101 -26.39 -19.52 -1.44
N LEU A 102 -25.41 -19.94 -0.62
CA LEU A 102 -24.92 -19.12 0.49
C LEU A 102 -24.25 -17.83 -0.02
N PHE A 103 -23.37 -17.95 -1.00
CA PHE A 103 -22.67 -16.82 -1.61
C PHE A 103 -23.61 -15.89 -2.36
N ARG A 104 -24.73 -16.40 -2.88
CA ARG A 104 -25.80 -15.55 -3.42
C ARG A 104 -26.39 -14.63 -2.34
N ILE A 105 -26.61 -15.14 -1.12
CA ILE A 105 -27.10 -14.34 0.01
C ILE A 105 -26.03 -13.33 0.42
N TYR A 106 -24.78 -13.76 0.61
CA TYR A 106 -23.68 -12.86 0.96
C TYR A 106 -23.47 -11.77 -0.08
N LEU A 107 -23.56 -12.10 -1.37
CA LEU A 107 -23.46 -11.09 -2.43
C LEU A 107 -24.64 -10.10 -2.38
N LYS A 108 -25.87 -10.54 -2.13
CA LYS A 108 -27.01 -9.62 -1.95
C LYS A 108 -26.82 -8.71 -0.74
N THR A 109 -26.32 -9.25 0.37
CA THR A 109 -26.03 -8.49 1.58
C THR A 109 -24.88 -7.50 1.35
N ALA A 110 -23.79 -7.92 0.71
CA ALA A 110 -22.68 -7.06 0.32
C ALA A 110 -23.15 -5.97 -0.65
N LEU A 111 -23.92 -6.32 -1.68
CA LEU A 111 -24.57 -5.32 -2.54
C LEU A 111 -25.47 -4.40 -1.72
N GLY A 112 -26.19 -4.86 -0.70
CA GLY A 112 -26.95 -3.97 0.18
C GLY A 112 -26.08 -3.00 0.98
N TYR A 113 -24.92 -3.46 1.48
CA TYR A 113 -23.95 -2.63 2.21
C TYR A 113 -23.17 -1.68 1.30
N TYR A 114 -22.88 -2.06 0.06
CA TYR A 114 -22.10 -1.29 -0.91
C TYR A 114 -22.97 -0.57 -1.96
N ASN A 115 -24.28 -0.82 -1.98
CA ASN A 115 -25.30 0.04 -2.59
C ASN A 115 -25.58 1.22 -1.64
N GLN A 116 -24.51 1.81 -1.12
CA GLN A 116 -24.56 3.13 -0.55
C GLN A 116 -24.65 4.06 -1.74
N SER A 117 -25.75 4.79 -1.83
CA SER A 117 -25.87 6.00 -2.64
C SER A 117 -24.99 7.15 -2.11
N GLU A 118 -24.02 6.85 -1.25
CA GLU A 118 -23.07 7.79 -0.70
C GLU A 118 -21.75 7.54 -1.42
N ASP A 119 -21.57 8.30 -2.50
CA ASP A 119 -20.24 8.49 -3.05
C ASP A 119 -19.46 9.35 -2.07
N ASP A 120 -18.30 8.87 -1.65
CA ASP A 120 -17.39 9.65 -0.82
C ASP A 120 -16.51 10.51 -1.74
N PRO A 121 -16.69 11.85 -1.76
CA PRO A 121 -15.85 12.71 -2.58
C PRO A 121 -14.39 12.69 -2.09
N PRO A 122 -13.41 12.75 -3.00
CA PRO A 122 -12.00 12.79 -2.63
C PRO A 122 -11.65 14.06 -1.87
N LYS A 123 -10.91 13.89 -0.77
CA LYS A 123 -10.16 14.98 -0.13
C LYS A 123 -8.88 15.19 -0.90
N ALA A 124 -8.91 16.16 -1.81
CA ALA A 124 -7.80 16.42 -2.72
C ALA A 124 -6.96 17.63 -2.29
N HIS A 125 -5.65 17.54 -2.49
CA HIS A 125 -4.70 18.62 -2.20
C HIS A 125 -3.41 18.45 -3.02
N VAL A 126 -2.61 19.52 -3.11
CA VAL A 126 -1.33 19.50 -3.84
C VAL A 126 -0.19 19.72 -2.86
N THR A 127 0.82 18.85 -2.91
CA THR A 127 2.08 19.03 -2.19
C THR A 127 3.20 19.40 -3.15
N HIS A 128 4.12 20.21 -2.65
CA HIS A 128 5.31 20.68 -3.36
C HIS A 128 6.53 20.03 -2.72
N HIS A 129 7.45 19.50 -3.54
CA HIS A 129 8.67 18.88 -3.06
C HIS A 129 9.85 19.40 -3.89
N PRO A 130 10.70 20.27 -3.34
CA PRO A 130 11.88 20.76 -4.05
C PRO A 130 12.96 19.66 -4.09
N ILE A 131 13.35 19.23 -5.28
CA ILE A 131 14.42 18.24 -5.49
C ILE A 131 15.77 18.95 -5.61
N SER A 132 15.83 20.02 -6.40
CA SER A 132 17.05 20.80 -6.62
C SER A 132 16.72 22.27 -6.93
N ALA A 133 17.76 23.11 -7.08
CA ALA A 133 17.57 24.50 -7.50
C ALA A 133 16.93 24.67 -8.90
N ARG A 134 16.76 23.58 -9.65
CA ARG A 134 16.22 23.57 -11.02
C ARG A 134 15.02 22.65 -11.20
N GLU A 135 14.59 21.96 -10.14
CA GLU A 135 13.62 20.89 -10.26
C GLU A 135 12.77 20.78 -9.01
N VAL A 136 11.46 20.83 -9.22
CA VAL A 136 10.43 20.72 -8.19
C VAL A 136 9.43 19.66 -8.64
N THR A 137 8.95 18.85 -7.71
CA THR A 137 7.86 17.92 -7.98
C THR A 137 6.58 18.44 -7.32
N LEU A 138 5.53 18.58 -8.11
CA LEU A 138 4.18 18.78 -7.59
C LEU A 138 3.44 17.45 -7.57
N ARG A 139 2.81 17.12 -6.44
CA ARG A 139 2.03 15.90 -6.28
C ARG A 139 0.59 16.23 -5.91
N CYS A 140 -0.34 15.80 -6.73
CA CYS A 140 -1.76 15.93 -6.49
C CYS A 140 -2.29 14.64 -5.84
N TRP A 141 -2.85 14.77 -4.65
CA TRP A 141 -3.41 13.68 -3.87
C TRP A 141 -4.93 13.67 -3.97
N ALA A 142 -5.51 12.49 -3.99
CA ALA A 142 -6.93 12.23 -3.75
C ALA A 142 -7.03 11.14 -2.68
N LEU A 143 -7.67 11.45 -1.55
CA LEU A 143 -7.75 10.57 -0.39
C LEU A 143 -9.19 10.31 0.04
N GLY A 144 -9.45 9.11 0.54
CA GLY A 144 -10.69 8.78 1.24
C GLY A 144 -11.93 8.78 0.33
N PHE A 145 -11.77 8.35 -0.92
CA PHE A 145 -12.86 8.38 -1.92
C PHE A 145 -13.41 7.00 -2.23
N TYR A 146 -14.67 6.97 -2.67
CA TYR A 146 -15.36 5.78 -3.17
C TYR A 146 -16.44 6.22 -4.18
N PRO A 147 -16.57 5.58 -5.35
CA PRO A 147 -15.92 4.33 -5.80
C PRO A 147 -14.46 4.51 -6.23
N ALA A 148 -13.79 3.40 -6.56
CA ALA A 148 -12.37 3.36 -6.92
C ALA A 148 -12.02 4.08 -8.25
N ASP A 149 -13.02 4.27 -9.11
CA ASP A 149 -12.83 4.94 -10.40
C ASP A 149 -12.66 6.44 -10.19
N ILE A 150 -11.50 6.96 -10.60
CA ILE A 150 -11.13 8.37 -10.41
C ILE A 150 -10.08 8.78 -11.45
N SER A 151 -10.23 10.00 -11.97
CA SER A 151 -9.28 10.60 -12.91
C SER A 151 -8.57 11.79 -12.28
N LEU A 152 -7.22 11.74 -12.27
CA LEU A 152 -6.35 12.83 -11.83
C LEU A 152 -5.45 13.21 -13.01
N THR A 153 -5.51 14.48 -13.42
CA THR A 153 -4.76 14.98 -14.58
C THR A 153 -4.04 16.27 -14.23
N TRP A 154 -2.78 16.40 -14.63
CA TRP A 154 -2.07 17.68 -14.60
C TRP A 154 -2.30 18.43 -15.91
N GLN A 155 -2.65 19.71 -15.81
CA GLN A 155 -2.77 20.61 -16.94
C GLN A 155 -1.78 21.77 -16.81
N ARG A 156 -1.19 22.14 -17.95
CA ARG A 156 -0.37 23.35 -18.11
C ARG A 156 -0.99 24.16 -19.24
N ASP A 157 -1.29 25.44 -18.99
CA ASP A 157 -1.89 26.33 -20.00
C ASP A 157 -3.17 25.77 -20.67
N ARG A 158 -3.92 24.93 -19.94
CA ARG A 158 -5.13 24.16 -20.37
C ARG A 158 -4.88 22.97 -21.30
N GLU A 159 -3.63 22.57 -21.51
CA GLU A 159 -3.30 21.31 -22.18
C GLU A 159 -2.96 20.23 -21.16
N ASP A 160 -3.51 19.03 -21.38
CA ASP A 160 -3.23 17.85 -20.55
C ASP A 160 -1.76 17.45 -20.70
N GLN A 161 -1.07 17.37 -19.57
CA GLN A 161 0.30 16.85 -19.51
C GLN A 161 0.24 15.32 -19.49
N THR A 162 1.18 14.68 -20.19
CA THR A 162 1.33 13.22 -20.22
C THR A 162 2.79 12.77 -20.13
N GLN A 163 3.72 13.64 -20.55
CA GLN A 163 5.15 13.48 -20.37
C GLN A 163 5.54 13.85 -18.93
N ASP A 164 6.50 13.12 -18.36
CA ASP A 164 7.04 13.34 -17.01
C ASP A 164 6.01 13.27 -15.87
N MET A 165 4.88 12.59 -16.12
CA MET A 165 3.90 12.26 -15.11
C MET A 165 4.16 10.89 -14.49
N GLU A 166 4.35 10.87 -13.17
CA GLU A 166 4.30 9.64 -12.39
C GLU A 166 2.85 9.35 -12.01
N LEU A 167 2.26 8.31 -12.61
CA LEU A 167 0.92 7.82 -12.30
C LEU A 167 1.00 6.61 -11.40
N VAL A 168 0.41 6.71 -10.21
CA VAL A 168 0.24 5.58 -9.31
C VAL A 168 -1.17 5.01 -9.45
N GLU A 169 -1.29 3.68 -9.52
CA GLU A 169 -2.57 2.97 -9.52
C GLU A 169 -3.37 3.28 -8.25
N THR A 170 -4.71 3.23 -8.35
CA THR A 170 -5.60 3.41 -7.19
C THR A 170 -5.33 2.34 -6.14
N ARG A 171 -5.04 2.75 -4.90
CA ARG A 171 -4.73 1.84 -3.78
C ARG A 171 -5.85 1.85 -2.74
N PRO A 172 -6.15 0.72 -2.08
CA PRO A 172 -7.05 0.72 -0.93
C PRO A 172 -6.40 1.46 0.25
N ALA A 173 -7.20 2.22 1.00
CA ALA A 173 -6.77 2.92 2.21
C ALA A 173 -6.87 2.04 3.49
N GLY A 174 -7.59 0.92 3.40
CA GLY A 174 -7.75 -0.05 4.49
C GLY A 174 -9.01 0.14 5.35
N ASP A 175 -9.71 1.26 5.17
CA ASP A 175 -10.99 1.60 5.81
C ASP A 175 -12.21 1.38 4.88
N GLY A 176 -11.99 0.81 3.70
CA GLY A 176 -13.01 0.63 2.66
C GLY A 176 -12.99 1.71 1.57
N THR A 177 -12.20 2.78 1.75
CA THR A 177 -12.00 3.83 0.74
C THR A 177 -10.71 3.64 -0.06
N PHE A 178 -10.50 4.51 -1.03
CA PHE A 178 -9.35 4.51 -1.93
C PHE A 178 -8.48 5.76 -1.78
N GLN A 179 -7.23 5.63 -2.22
CA GLN A 179 -6.27 6.72 -2.34
C GLN A 179 -5.53 6.62 -3.69
N LYS A 180 -5.22 7.77 -4.27
CA LYS A 180 -4.45 7.89 -5.53
C LYS A 180 -3.70 9.21 -5.55
N TRP A 181 -2.56 9.22 -6.23
CA TRP A 181 -1.86 10.46 -6.51
C TRP A 181 -1.19 10.43 -7.87
N VAL A 182 -0.97 11.62 -8.42
CA VAL A 182 -0.18 11.85 -9.63
C VAL A 182 0.85 12.94 -9.35
N ALA A 183 2.06 12.76 -9.86
CA ALA A 183 3.11 13.76 -9.73
C ALA A 183 3.60 14.23 -11.09
N VAL A 184 4.08 15.48 -11.14
CA VAL A 184 4.71 16.09 -12.31
C VAL A 184 5.95 16.86 -11.87
N GLU A 185 7.01 16.78 -12.66
CA GLU A 185 8.19 17.60 -12.52
C GLU A 185 7.96 18.97 -13.17
N VAL A 186 8.25 20.04 -12.43
CA VAL A 186 8.02 21.42 -12.87
C VAL A 186 9.29 22.27 -12.71
N PRO A 187 9.55 23.20 -13.65
CA PRO A 187 10.59 24.20 -13.48
C PRO A 187 10.27 25.11 -12.28
N PRO A 188 11.26 25.46 -11.45
CA PRO A 188 11.08 26.43 -10.38
C PRO A 188 10.59 27.77 -10.90
N GLY A 189 9.56 28.33 -10.28
CA GLY A 189 8.89 29.57 -10.69
C GLY A 189 7.72 29.39 -11.66
N GLU A 190 7.54 28.18 -12.22
CA GLU A 190 6.39 27.83 -13.09
C GLU A 190 5.34 26.97 -12.35
N GLU A 191 5.46 26.80 -11.04
CA GLU A 191 4.58 25.90 -10.26
C GLU A 191 3.11 26.35 -10.35
N GLN A 192 2.87 27.66 -10.36
CA GLN A 192 1.53 28.28 -10.38
C GLN A 192 0.79 28.15 -11.72
N THR A 193 1.51 27.79 -12.80
CA THR A 193 0.89 27.58 -14.12
C THR A 193 0.30 26.19 -14.26
N HIS A 194 0.63 25.27 -13.33
CA HIS A 194 0.18 23.89 -13.34
C HIS A 194 -1.07 23.72 -12.46
N THR A 195 -2.10 23.06 -13.00
CA THR A 195 -3.35 22.76 -12.30
C THR A 195 -3.59 21.25 -12.27
N CYS A 196 -3.96 20.72 -11.12
CA CYS A 196 -4.46 19.36 -11.01
C CYS A 196 -5.99 19.34 -11.13
N HIS A 197 -6.49 18.54 -12.06
CA HIS A 197 -7.92 18.29 -12.26
C HIS A 197 -8.29 16.93 -11.68
N VAL A 198 -9.26 16.91 -10.77
CA VAL A 198 -9.78 15.69 -10.16
C VAL A 198 -11.24 15.51 -10.57
N GLN A 199 -11.52 14.39 -11.24
CA GLN A 199 -12.87 13.96 -11.60
C GLN A 199 -13.20 12.66 -10.88
N HIS A 200 -14.35 12.67 -10.21
CA HIS A 200 -14.86 11.56 -9.41
C HIS A 200 -16.38 11.67 -9.35
N GLU A 201 -17.09 10.53 -9.30
CA GLU A 201 -18.55 10.49 -9.27
C GLU A 201 -19.15 11.20 -8.04
N GLY A 202 -18.45 11.16 -6.91
CA GLY A 202 -18.87 11.83 -5.68
C GLY A 202 -18.71 13.35 -5.68
N LEU A 203 -18.11 13.93 -6.73
CA LEU A 203 -17.98 15.38 -6.88
C LEU A 203 -19.10 15.94 -7.77
N PRO A 204 -19.87 16.95 -7.31
CA PRO A 204 -20.87 17.59 -8.17
C PRO A 204 -20.23 18.34 -9.35
N GLU A 205 -19.01 18.85 -9.16
CA GLU A 205 -18.19 19.49 -10.19
C GLU A 205 -16.72 19.05 -10.06
N PRO A 206 -15.96 18.94 -11.16
CA PRO A 206 -14.55 18.61 -11.10
C PRO A 206 -13.74 19.59 -10.25
N LEU A 207 -12.88 19.07 -9.38
CA LEU A 207 -11.98 19.92 -8.60
C LEU A 207 -10.80 20.36 -9.46
N THR A 208 -10.45 21.64 -9.36
CA THR A 208 -9.24 22.20 -9.98
C THR A 208 -8.37 22.78 -8.88
N LEU A 209 -7.19 22.18 -8.67
CA LEU A 209 -6.28 22.51 -7.57
C LEU A 209 -4.99 23.11 -8.11
N LYS A 210 -4.48 24.13 -7.43
CA LYS A 210 -3.14 24.67 -7.61
C LYS A 210 -2.35 24.50 -6.32
N TRP A 211 -1.04 24.40 -6.44
CA TRP A 211 -0.19 24.59 -5.27
C TRP A 211 -0.23 26.07 -4.86
N GLU A 212 -0.32 26.37 -3.56
CA GLU A 212 -0.22 27.73 -3.03
C GLU A 212 0.99 27.83 -2.09
N PRO A 213 1.86 28.84 -2.25
CA PRO A 213 2.97 29.04 -1.33
C PRO A 213 2.43 29.47 0.04
N PRO A 214 3.15 29.14 1.13
CA PRO A 214 2.77 29.59 2.47
C PRO A 214 2.65 31.12 2.52
N SER A 215 1.57 31.61 3.12
CA SER A 215 1.31 33.07 3.12
C SER A 215 2.38 33.84 3.89
N HIS A 216 2.69 35.05 3.44
CA HIS A 216 3.66 35.92 4.10
C HIS A 216 3.27 36.20 5.57
N THR A 217 1.97 36.23 5.86
CA THR A 217 1.45 36.36 7.22
C THR A 217 1.78 35.13 8.07
N PHE A 218 1.67 33.92 7.53
CA PHE A 218 2.10 32.69 8.22
C PHE A 218 3.59 32.73 8.54
N ILE A 219 4.41 33.17 7.59
CA ILE A 219 5.87 33.32 7.79
C ILE A 219 6.17 34.34 8.90
N ILE A 220 5.50 35.49 8.89
CA ILE A 220 5.66 36.52 9.94
C ILE A 220 5.22 35.99 11.30
N ILE A 221 4.06 35.34 11.39
CA ILE A 221 3.53 34.81 12.67
C ILE A 221 4.50 33.79 13.26
N MET A 222 5.04 32.89 12.44
CA MET A 222 6.04 31.91 12.87
C MET A 222 7.34 32.59 13.33
N GLY A 223 7.78 33.63 12.61
CA GLY A 223 8.93 34.44 13.01
C GLY A 223 8.74 35.11 14.37
N ILE A 224 7.58 35.73 14.62
CA ILE A 224 7.26 36.39 15.90
C ILE A 224 7.17 35.35 17.03
N ALA A 225 6.46 34.24 16.82
CA ALA A 225 6.32 33.19 17.81
C ALA A 225 7.69 32.61 18.20
N GLY A 226 8.55 32.31 17.22
CA GLY A 226 9.91 31.87 17.44
C GLY A 226 10.75 32.91 18.22
N GLY A 227 10.65 34.18 17.84
CA GLY A 227 11.32 35.28 18.55
C GLY A 227 10.91 35.40 20.01
N LEU A 228 9.61 35.29 20.31
CA LEU A 228 9.09 35.35 21.68
C LEU A 228 9.55 34.15 22.52
N VAL A 229 9.58 32.94 21.94
CA VAL A 229 10.09 31.74 22.61
C VAL A 229 11.57 31.90 22.96
N LEU A 230 12.38 32.40 22.02
CA LEU A 230 13.79 32.67 22.25
C LEU A 230 14.01 33.73 23.33
N LEU A 231 13.26 34.84 23.29
CA LEU A 231 13.32 35.88 24.32
C LEU A 231 12.94 35.35 25.70
N GLY A 232 11.89 34.53 25.79
CA GLY A 232 11.46 33.88 27.02
C GLY A 232 12.53 32.94 27.58
N ALA A 233 13.17 32.14 26.72
CA ALA A 233 14.27 31.24 27.10
C ALA A 233 15.49 32.02 27.60
N VAL A 234 15.89 33.10 26.91
CA VAL A 234 17.01 33.97 27.33
C VAL A 234 16.69 34.64 28.67
N ALA A 235 15.49 35.20 28.84
CA ALA A 235 15.08 35.80 30.10
C ALA A 235 15.06 34.76 31.24
N GLY A 236 14.57 33.55 30.97
CA GLY A 236 14.61 32.41 31.89
C GLY A 236 16.03 32.03 32.29
N ALA A 237 16.94 31.90 31.31
CA ALA A 237 18.35 31.57 31.53
C ALA A 237 19.09 32.67 32.32
N VAL A 238 18.85 33.95 32.01
CA VAL A 238 19.42 35.09 32.74
C VAL A 238 18.91 35.11 34.18
N LYS A 239 17.61 34.90 34.40
CA LYS A 239 17.03 34.82 35.74
C LYS A 239 17.60 33.65 36.53
N TRP A 240 17.80 32.50 35.89
CA TRP A 240 18.44 31.33 36.50
C TRP A 240 19.90 31.60 36.84
N ARG A 241 20.68 32.23 35.94
CA ARG A 241 22.06 32.64 36.20
C ARG A 241 22.18 33.62 37.36
N ARG A 242 21.28 34.60 37.47
CA ARG A 242 21.25 35.56 38.58
C ARG A 242 20.83 34.94 39.91
N ARG A 243 20.08 33.84 39.90
CA ARG A 243 19.68 33.10 41.10
C ARG A 243 20.65 32.01 41.50
N ARG A 244 21.70 31.74 40.71
CA ARG A 244 22.77 30.85 41.14
C ARG A 244 23.61 31.55 42.22
N PRO A 245 23.69 31.03 43.45
CA PRO A 245 24.71 31.44 44.39
C PRO A 245 26.08 31.15 43.76
N VAL A 246 27.00 32.11 43.80
CA VAL A 246 28.42 31.82 43.54
C VAL A 246 28.91 31.08 44.77
N GLU A 247 28.84 29.75 44.76
CA GLU A 247 29.62 28.95 45.71
C GLU A 247 31.10 29.12 45.38
N PRO A 248 31.95 29.50 46.36
CA PRO A 248 33.39 29.44 46.17
C PRO A 248 33.77 27.98 45.97
N CYS A 249 34.40 27.66 44.85
CA CYS A 249 34.86 26.32 44.53
C CYS A 249 35.87 25.85 45.60
N PRO A 250 35.61 24.78 46.37
CA PRO A 250 36.63 24.20 47.22
C PRO A 250 37.46 23.25 46.35
N THR A 251 38.66 23.70 45.99
CA THR A 251 39.82 22.88 45.59
C THR A 251 39.67 21.91 44.40
N ARG A 252 40.40 22.22 43.31
CA ARG A 252 41.00 21.31 42.31
C ARG A 252 40.21 20.04 41.96
N THR A 253 39.46 20.10 40.85
CA THR A 253 39.59 19.21 39.68
C THR A 253 38.72 19.76 38.56
N CYS A 254 39.30 20.60 37.69
CA CYS A 254 38.67 20.93 36.41
C CYS A 254 38.98 19.79 35.44
N GLY A 255 37.97 18.99 35.16
CA GLY A 255 37.98 18.04 34.06
C GLY A 255 36.54 17.66 33.75
N HIS A 256 36.11 17.95 32.52
CA HIS A 256 34.84 17.51 31.93
C HIS A 256 33.60 18.37 32.24
N TRP A 257 33.49 19.52 31.54
CA TRP A 257 32.25 20.30 31.45
C TRP A 257 31.94 20.72 30.00
N SER A 258 32.43 19.93 29.04
CA SER A 258 32.27 20.18 27.61
C SER A 258 31.39 19.15 26.90
N SER A 259 31.00 18.05 27.55
CA SER A 259 30.18 16.98 26.96
C SER A 259 28.68 17.28 27.02
N ASP A 260 28.20 17.80 28.15
CA ASP A 260 26.75 17.77 28.46
C ASP A 260 25.94 18.80 27.66
N ILE A 261 26.55 19.93 27.27
CA ILE A 261 25.89 20.95 26.45
C ILE A 261 25.82 20.51 24.99
N THR A 262 26.89 19.91 24.47
CA THR A 262 26.89 19.35 23.10
C THR A 262 25.95 18.16 22.99
N GLU A 263 25.84 17.33 24.02
CA GLU A 263 24.93 16.19 24.03
C GLU A 263 23.47 16.67 24.15
N ALA A 264 23.16 17.63 25.03
CA ALA A 264 21.83 18.23 25.14
C ALA A 264 21.40 18.97 23.85
N LEU A 265 22.32 19.68 23.19
CA LEU A 265 22.06 20.32 21.90
C LEU A 265 21.86 19.28 20.78
N SER A 266 22.61 18.18 20.79
CA SER A 266 22.45 17.10 19.80
C SER A 266 21.10 16.39 19.95
N VAL A 267 20.65 16.12 21.18
CA VAL A 267 19.35 15.49 21.46
C VAL A 267 18.20 16.44 21.13
N LEU A 268 18.35 17.74 21.39
CA LEU A 268 17.36 18.75 21.03
C LEU A 268 17.24 18.89 19.51
N MET A 269 18.36 18.94 18.78
CA MET A 269 18.38 18.98 17.31
C MET A 269 17.79 17.70 16.70
N GLN A 270 18.08 16.53 17.27
CA GLN A 270 17.47 15.26 16.84
C GLN A 270 15.97 15.15 17.15
N ARG A 271 15.48 15.85 18.17
CA ARG A 271 14.05 15.93 18.47
C ARG A 271 13.34 16.90 17.54
N ILE A 272 13.92 18.07 17.28
CA ILE A 272 13.38 19.07 16.35
C ILE A 272 13.33 18.51 14.93
N SER A 273 14.38 17.79 14.50
CA SER A 273 14.43 17.10 13.21
C SER A 273 13.39 15.99 13.04
N ARG A 274 12.90 15.38 14.13
CA ARG A 274 11.81 14.37 14.07
C ARG A 274 10.41 14.96 14.12
N THR A 275 10.28 16.22 14.55
CA THR A 275 8.98 16.91 14.68
C THR A 275 8.67 17.87 13.53
N MET A 276 9.67 18.22 12.71
CA MET A 276 9.49 19.06 11.54
C MET A 276 9.54 18.19 10.29
N ASP A 277 8.43 18.10 9.58
CA ASP A 277 8.41 17.64 8.19
C ASP A 277 9.43 18.47 7.39
N SER A 278 10.16 17.78 6.50
CA SER A 278 11.37 18.21 5.80
C SER A 278 11.26 19.46 4.91
N GLU A 279 10.11 20.13 4.88
CA GLU A 279 9.83 21.30 4.05
C GLU A 279 10.33 22.64 4.65
N ALA A 280 10.56 22.72 5.97
CA ALA A 280 10.79 24.01 6.63
C ALA A 280 12.27 24.40 6.87
N PHE A 281 13.24 23.50 6.65
CA PHE A 281 14.64 23.76 7.04
C PHE A 281 15.45 24.53 5.98
N LEU A 282 15.06 24.49 4.71
CA LEU A 282 15.83 25.09 3.61
C LEU A 282 15.54 26.58 3.37
N GLY A 283 14.47 27.14 3.94
CA GLY A 283 14.13 28.57 3.79
C GLY A 283 14.77 29.52 4.80
N LEU A 284 15.50 29.02 5.80
CA LEU A 284 16.04 29.81 6.91
C LEU A 284 17.56 30.00 6.90
N VAL A 285 18.26 29.50 5.85
CA VAL A 285 19.73 29.57 5.72
C VAL A 285 20.18 30.20 4.39
N ALA A 286 19.34 31.01 3.74
CA ALA A 286 19.73 31.83 2.59
C ALA A 286 19.63 33.32 2.91
#